data_AF-C1EGU6-F1
#
_entry.id   AF-C1EGU6-F1
#
_cell.length_a   1.000
_cell.length_b   1.000
_cell.length_c   1.000
_cell.angle_alpha   90.00
_cell.angle_beta   90.00
_cell.angle_gamma   90.00
#
_symmetry.space_group_name_H-M   'P 1'
#
loop_
_entity.id
_entity.type
_entity.pdbx_description
1 polymer ?
#
loop_
_entity_poly.entity_id
_entity_poly.type
_entity_poly.pdbx_seq_one_letter_code
_entity_poly.pdbx_strand_id
1 'polypeptide(L)' 'LNAIQQRKERLDEELKQVEKQVYDLETTYLNDSSQHGNVIKGFEGFLSQTKSTNLKKSRNFKPEDRLFSMSSTTSP' A
#
# COMPACT_ATOMS: atom_id res chain seq x y z
N LEU A 1 6.16 37.16 -0.99
CA LEU A 1 7.27 36.23 -0.66
C LEU A 1 6.94 35.38 0.56
N ASN A 2 6.68 35.97 1.74
CA ASN A 2 6.40 35.23 2.98
C ASN A 2 5.19 34.27 2.90
N ALA A 3 4.06 34.72 2.31
CA ALA A 3 2.87 33.87 2.15
C ALA A 3 3.05 32.68 1.20
N ILE A 4 3.93 32.81 0.19
CA ILE A 4 4.24 31.72 -0.74
C ILE A 4 5.10 30.66 -0.04
N GLN A 5 6.05 31.11 0.79
CA GLN A 5 6.90 30.24 1.59
C GLN A 5 6.07 29.44 2.61
N GLN A 6 5.18 30.09 3.37
CA GLN A 6 4.26 29.41 4.29
C GLN A 6 3.35 28.40 3.59
N ARG A 7 2.83 28.76 2.40
CA ARG A 7 2.00 27.84 1.62
C ARG A 7 2.79 26.60 1.18
N LYS A 8 4.05 26.79 0.78
CA LYS A 8 4.94 25.68 0.42
C LYS A 8 5.19 24.76 1.62
N GLU A 9 5.55 25.32 2.77
CA GLU A 9 5.79 24.55 4.01
C GLU A 9 4.56 23.74 4.42
N ARG A 10 3.37 24.35 4.34
CA ARG A 10 2.11 23.65 4.62
C ARG A 10 1.86 22.49 3.65
N LEU A 11 2.10 22.69 2.35
CA LEU A 11 1.95 21.62 1.36
C LEU A 11 2.94 20.49 1.58
N ASP A 12 4.18 20.81 1.98
CA ASP A 12 5.20 19.82 2.29
C ASP A 12 4.83 19.01 3.55
N GLU A 13 4.19 19.62 4.55
CA GLU A 13 3.64 18.94 5.72
C GLU A 13 2.44 18.06 5.37
N GLU A 14 1.49 18.57 4.59
CA GLU A 14 0.33 17.82 4.13
C GLU A 14 0.75 16.61 3.28
N LEU A 15 1.75 16.77 2.40
CA LEU A 15 2.31 15.69 1.60
C LEU A 15 2.86 14.56 2.48
N LYS A 16 3.69 14.91 3.47
CA LYS A 16 4.24 13.93 4.43
C LYS A 16 3.17 13.18 5.20
N GLN A 17 2.08 13.86 5.58
CA GLN A 17 0.96 13.23 6.27
C GLN A 17 0.25 12.22 5.38
N VAL A 18 0.03 12.56 4.11
CA VAL A 18 -0.60 11.68 3.12
C VAL A 18 0.30 10.47 2.83
N GLU A 19 1.59 10.67 2.60
CA GLU A 19 2.54 9.58 2.33
C GLU A 19 2.60 8.59 3.50
N LYS A 20 2.65 9.10 4.74
CA LYS A 20 2.58 8.26 5.94
C LYS A 20 1.27 7.48 6.01
N GLN A 21 0.14 8.15 5.76
CA GLN A 21 -1.17 7.51 5.78
C GLN A 21 -1.27 6.39 4.73
N VAL A 22 -0.77 6.62 3.52
CA VAL A 22 -0.70 5.62 2.45
C VAL A 22 0.12 4.42 2.90
N TYR A 23 1.30 4.64 3.47
CA TYR A 23 2.17 3.57 3.97
C TYR A 23 1.50 2.71 5.05
N ASP A 24 0.82 3.34 6.02
CA ASP A 24 0.13 2.66 7.13
C ASP A 24 -1.07 1.83 6.62
N LEU A 25 -1.87 2.42 5.72
CA LEU A 25 -3.00 1.74 5.09
C LEU A 25 -2.55 0.57 4.22
N GLU A 26 -1.48 0.74 3.45
CA GLU A 26 -0.92 -0.31 2.61
C GLU A 26 -0.38 -1.47 3.44
N THR A 27 0.27 -1.18 4.57
CA THR A 27 0.70 -2.21 5.54
C THR A 27 -0.49 -3.02 6.05
N THR A 28 -1.57 -2.35 6.43
CA THR A 28 -2.78 -3.00 6.93
C THR A 28 -3.43 -3.86 5.84
N TYR A 29 -3.60 -3.29 4.64
CA TYR A 29 -4.20 -3.98 3.51
C TYR A 29 -3.41 -5.24 3.08
N LEU A 30 -2.09 -5.16 2.98
CA LEU A 30 -1.26 -6.29 2.56
C LEU A 30 -1.22 -7.42 3.61
N ASN A 31 -1.30 -7.08 4.90
CA ASN A 31 -1.42 -8.07 5.97
C ASN A 31 -2.75 -8.83 5.90
N ASP A 32 -3.87 -8.11 5.76
CA ASP A 32 -5.21 -8.70 5.82
C ASP A 32 -5.60 -9.46 4.54
N SER A 33 -5.12 -8.98 3.38
CA SER A 33 -5.49 -9.53 2.07
C SER A 33 -4.70 -10.78 1.64
N SER A 34 -3.74 -11.25 2.46
CA SER A 34 -2.83 -12.35 2.09
C SER A 34 -3.54 -13.67 1.74
N GLN A 35 -4.73 -13.92 2.29
CA GLN A 35 -5.46 -15.19 2.10
C GLN A 35 -6.42 -15.22 0.90
N HIS A 36 -6.96 -14.06 0.49
CA HIS A 36 -8.07 -13.99 -0.46
C HIS A 36 -7.67 -13.46 -1.84
N GLY A 37 -6.40 -13.07 -1.99
CA GLY A 37 -5.91 -12.33 -3.15
C GLY A 37 -6.01 -10.83 -2.93
N ASN A 38 -5.20 -10.07 -3.66
CA ASN A 38 -5.09 -8.62 -3.51
C ASN A 38 -4.80 -7.94 -4.84
N VAL A 39 -4.85 -6.61 -4.89
CA VAL A 39 -4.61 -5.83 -6.12
C VAL A 39 -3.25 -6.13 -6.76
N ILE A 40 -2.23 -6.49 -5.97
CA ILE A 40 -0.88 -6.81 -6.46
C ILE A 40 -0.83 -8.20 -7.12
N LYS A 41 -1.51 -9.20 -6.53
CA LYS A 41 -1.38 -10.63 -6.89
C LYS A 41 -2.59 -11.17 -7.66
N GLY A 42 -3.66 -10.40 -7.78
CA GLY A 42 -4.94 -10.82 -8.32
C GLY A 42 -5.85 -11.48 -7.28
N PHE A 43 -7.15 -11.58 -7.61
CA PHE A 43 -8.21 -12.14 -6.77
C PHE A 43 -8.62 -13.56 -7.17
N GLU A 44 -7.76 -14.26 -7.92
CA GLU A 44 -8.04 -15.63 -8.41
C GLU A 44 -8.30 -16.63 -7.26
N GLY A 45 -7.66 -16.42 -6.11
CA GLY A 45 -7.88 -17.22 -4.90
C GLY A 45 -9.30 -17.12 -4.35
N PHE A 46 -10.00 -16.00 -4.57
CA PHE A 46 -11.40 -15.84 -4.19
C PHE A 46 -12.33 -16.74 -5.02
N LEU A 47 -12.08 -16.86 -6.32
CA LEU A 47 -12.87 -17.70 -7.23
C LEU A 47 -12.58 -19.21 -7.03
N SER A 48 -11.37 -19.54 -6.58
CA SER A 48 -10.94 -20.93 -6.35
C SER A 48 -11.42 -21.55 -5.02
N GLN A 49 -12.15 -20.83 -4.15
CA GLN A 49 -12.65 -21.41 -2.90
C GLN A 49 -13.59 -22.62 -3.11
N THR A 50 -14.10 -22.82 -4.33
CA THR A 50 -14.92 -23.98 -4.71
C THR A 50 -14.11 -25.21 -5.13
N LYS A 51 -12.80 -25.07 -5.41
CA LYS A 51 -11.92 -26.18 -5.79
C LYS A 51 -10.65 -26.08 -4.97
N SER A 52 -10.53 -27.00 -4.00
CA SER A 52 -9.41 -27.27 -3.11
C SER A 52 -8.06 -27.39 -3.83
N THR A 53 -7.54 -26.27 -4.32
CA THR A 53 -6.25 -26.20 -5.00
C THR A 53 -5.39 -25.18 -4.28
N ASN A 54 -4.53 -25.73 -3.41
CA ASN A 54 -3.30 -25.14 -2.93
C ASN A 54 -3.43 -23.74 -2.32
N LEU A 55 -3.64 -23.73 -0.99
CA LEU A 55 -3.15 -22.68 -0.08
C LEU A 55 -1.66 -22.43 -0.37
N LYS A 56 -1.37 -21.64 -1.41
CA LYS A 56 -0.02 -21.13 -1.67
C LYS A 56 0.29 -20.26 -0.46
N LYS A 57 1.13 -20.80 0.43
CA LYS A 57 1.58 -20.22 1.70
C LYS A 57 1.53 -18.70 1.64
N SER A 58 0.79 -18.09 2.57
CA SER A 58 0.86 -16.66 2.90
C SER A 58 2.32 -16.24 2.83
N ARG A 59 2.72 -15.64 1.71
CA ARG A 59 4.09 -15.24 1.48
C ARG A 59 4.14 -13.83 2.02
N ASN A 60 4.93 -13.64 3.08
CA ASN A 60 5.21 -12.32 3.65
C ASN A 60 5.41 -11.33 2.51
N PHE A 61 4.65 -10.23 2.53
CA PHE A 61 4.76 -9.21 1.50
C PHE A 61 6.15 -8.58 1.58
N LYS A 62 6.73 -8.30 0.43
CA LYS A 62 8.03 -7.65 0.34
C LYS A 62 7.87 -6.14 0.34
N PRO A 63 8.94 -5.37 0.62
CA PRO A 63 8.91 -3.92 0.43
C PRO A 63 8.47 -3.53 -0.99
N GLU A 64 8.88 -4.31 -2.00
CA GLU A 64 8.50 -4.08 -3.40
C GLU A 64 7.00 -4.29 -3.68
N ASP A 65 6.26 -4.99 -2.81
CA ASP A 65 4.81 -5.17 -2.95
C ASP A 65 4.02 -3.90 -2.57
N ARG A 66 4.71 -2.86 -2.05
CA ARG A 66 4.13 -1.58 -1.64
C ARG A 66 3.99 -0.60 -2.81
N LEU A 67 3.20 -0.98 -3.82
CA LEU A 67 3.05 -0.22 -5.06
C LEU A 67 2.65 1.25 -4.83
N PHE A 68 1.80 1.53 -3.84
CA PHE A 68 1.32 2.89 -3.57
C PHE A 68 2.42 3.73 -2.93
N SER A 69 3.13 3.20 -1.92
CA SER A 69 4.28 3.89 -1.33
C SER A 69 5.40 4.09 -2.36
N MET A 70 5.66 3.10 -3.22
CA MET A 70 6.68 3.16 -4.28
C MET A 70 6.34 4.09 -5.45
N SER A 71 5.10 4.57 -5.52
CA SER A 71 4.72 5.58 -6.52
C SER A 71 5.21 6.99 -6.17
N SER A 72 5.65 7.23 -4.93
CA SER A 72 6.30 8.47 -4.52
C SER A 72 7.76 8.22 -4.17
N THR A 73 8.65 9.08 -4.70
CA THR A 73 10.08 9.05 -4.40
C THR A 73 10.41 9.61 -3.01
N THR A 74 9.45 10.26 -2.36
CA THR A 74 9.59 10.84 -1.01
C THR A 74 8.87 10.06 0.09
N SER A 75 8.17 8.98 -0.28
CA SER A 75 7.53 8.07 0.68
C SER A 75 8.54 7.41 1.64
N PRO A 76 8.12 7.07 2.88
CA PRO A 76 8.93 6.36 3.87
C PRO A 76 9.43 4.97 3.45
#